data_AF-A0A7K0KYB9-F1
#
_entry.id   AF-A0A7K0KYB9-F1
#
_cell.length_a   1.000
_cell.length_b   1.000
_cell.length_c   1.000
_cell.angle_alpha   90.00
_cell.angle_beta   90.00
_cell.angle_gamma   90.00
#
_symmetry.space_group_name_H-M   'P 1'
#
loop_
_entity.id
_entity.type
_entity.pdbx_description
1 polymer ?
#
loop_
_entity_poly.entity_id
_entity_poly.type
_entity_poly.pdbx_seq_one_letter_code
_entity_poly.pdbx_strand_id
1 'polypeptide(L)'
;MIEILLAGAFALGISLFGTPVLIRGLAARGYGQVIRDDGPQSHHVKRGTPTMGGIIIIFAVAVAYFSTHIITQVSVSASALLVLGLMTSLGVVGFLDDYLKVARKKSLGLTGRQKILGQVLFSGIFGFFGLRFPDESGLAPLSSQLSTVRDTSIALGTVVVIIWIILMVTATSNGVNLTDGLDGLATGAAVMTFLAFILIGVWEFRQGCATLNSPNCYVVRDPLDLAVLSAGLAGACTGFLWWNASPAKIFMGDTGSLALGGALAGI
;
A
#
# COMPACT_ATOMS: atom_id res chain seq x y z
N MET A 1 19.26 -10.51 -3.36
CA MET A 1 17.95 -11.00 -3.86
C MET A 1 17.20 -11.92 -2.88
N ILE A 2 17.85 -12.50 -1.87
CA ILE A 2 17.16 -13.34 -0.86
C ILE A 2 16.17 -12.52 -0.01
N GLU A 3 16.40 -11.21 0.10
CA GLU A 3 15.56 -10.24 0.80
C GLU A 3 14.11 -10.27 0.28
N ILE A 4 13.93 -10.39 -1.05
CA ILE A 4 12.60 -10.44 -1.68
C ILE A 4 11.81 -11.65 -1.17
N LEU A 5 12.46 -12.82 -1.12
CA LEU A 5 11.83 -14.06 -0.66
C LEU A 5 11.53 -14.00 0.84
N LEU A 6 12.46 -13.47 1.64
CA LEU A 6 12.29 -13.31 3.09
C LEU A 6 11.13 -12.36 3.41
N ALA A 7 11.09 -11.18 2.79
CA ALA A 7 10.04 -10.20 3.01
C ALA A 7 8.66 -10.75 2.64
N GLY A 8 8.54 -11.40 1.47
CA GLY A 8 7.29 -12.04 1.06
C GLY A 8 6.86 -13.16 1.99
N ALA A 9 7.78 -14.06 2.38
CA ALA A 9 7.47 -15.17 3.26
C ALA A 9 7.08 -14.72 4.67
N PHE A 10 7.80 -13.76 5.25
CA PHE A 10 7.48 -13.20 6.57
C PHE A 10 6.14 -12.46 6.55
N ALA A 11 5.91 -11.61 5.55
CA ALA A 11 4.65 -10.88 5.46
C ALA A 11 3.46 -11.82 5.28
N LEU A 12 3.61 -12.87 4.46
CA LEU A 12 2.61 -13.92 4.30
C LEU A 12 2.34 -14.63 5.62
N GLY A 13 3.38 -15.11 6.30
CA GLY A 13 3.25 -15.82 7.58
C GLY A 13 2.56 -14.95 8.64
N ILE A 14 3.04 -13.71 8.83
CA ILE A 14 2.47 -12.78 9.82
C ILE A 14 1.01 -12.47 9.49
N SER A 15 0.68 -12.21 8.22
CA SER A 15 -0.69 -11.91 7.81
C SER A 15 -1.61 -13.13 7.94
N LEU A 16 -1.17 -14.30 7.47
CA LEU A 16 -1.95 -15.54 7.50
C LEU A 16 -2.29 -15.98 8.93
N PHE A 17 -1.32 -15.97 9.84
CA PHE A 17 -1.51 -16.42 11.23
C PHE A 17 -1.99 -15.30 12.16
N GLY A 18 -1.68 -14.04 11.85
CA GLY A 18 -2.10 -12.88 12.63
C GLY A 18 -3.56 -12.49 12.37
N THR A 19 -4.08 -12.72 11.17
CA THR A 19 -5.47 -12.35 10.82
C THR A 19 -6.52 -13.02 11.74
N PRO A 20 -6.46 -14.33 12.07
CA PRO A 20 -7.37 -14.96 13.03
C PRO A 20 -7.31 -14.37 14.45
N VAL A 21 -6.15 -13.87 14.86
CA VAL A 21 -5.98 -13.19 16.15
C VAL A 21 -6.67 -11.83 16.09
N LEU A 22 -6.47 -11.09 15.00
CA LEU A 22 -7.15 -9.82 14.75
C LEU A 22 -8.68 -10.00 14.71
N ILE A 23 -9.18 -11.00 13.97
CA ILE A 23 -10.61 -11.34 13.90
C ILE A 23 -11.19 -11.53 15.29
N ARG A 24 -10.56 -12.35 16.14
CA ARG A 24 -11.01 -12.59 17.52
C ARG A 24 -11.02 -11.32 18.35
N GLY A 25 -9.97 -10.49 18.23
CA GLY A 25 -9.85 -9.23 18.96
C GLY A 25 -10.86 -8.15 18.53
N LEU A 26 -11.24 -8.12 17.25
CA LEU A 26 -12.25 -7.21 16.72
C LEU A 26 -13.68 -7.69 17.05
N ALA A 27 -13.93 -8.99 16.91
CA ALA A 27 -15.21 -9.61 17.26
C ALA A 27 -15.54 -9.45 18.75
N ALA A 28 -14.56 -9.62 19.64
CA ALA A 28 -14.74 -9.42 21.08
C ALA A 28 -15.12 -7.97 21.44
N ARG A 29 -14.76 -6.98 20.61
CA ARG A 29 -15.15 -5.57 20.79
C ARG A 29 -16.45 -5.20 20.09
N GLY A 30 -17.09 -6.14 19.39
CA GLY A 30 -18.29 -5.88 18.60
C GLY A 30 -18.06 -5.03 17.37
N TYR A 31 -16.83 -4.99 16.83
CA TYR A 31 -16.44 -4.18 15.67
C TYR A 31 -16.83 -4.85 14.34
N GLY A 32 -18.10 -5.27 14.25
CA GLY A 32 -18.70 -5.75 13.01
C GLY A 32 -19.17 -4.60 12.13
N GLN A 33 -19.16 -4.81 10.81
CA GLN A 33 -19.61 -3.78 9.87
C GLN A 33 -21.11 -3.49 10.03
N VAL A 34 -21.48 -2.21 10.17
CA VAL A 34 -22.88 -1.75 10.17
C VAL A 34 -23.32 -1.60 8.72
N ILE A 35 -24.25 -2.44 8.26
CA ILE A 35 -24.71 -2.46 6.87
C ILE A 35 -25.58 -1.24 6.59
N ARG A 36 -25.50 -0.69 5.37
CA ARG A 36 -26.41 0.33 4.81
C ARG A 36 -27.76 -0.30 4.47
N ASP A 37 -28.86 0.31 4.90
CA ASP A 37 -30.23 -0.18 4.63
C ASP A 37 -30.61 -0.16 3.14
N ASP A 38 -29.85 0.56 2.31
CA ASP A 38 -30.06 0.82 0.89
C ASP A 38 -29.29 -0.13 -0.07
N GLY A 39 -28.78 -1.27 0.43
CA GLY A 39 -28.05 -2.29 -0.37
C GLY A 39 -28.89 -3.51 -0.81
N PRO A 40 -28.43 -4.31 -1.79
CA PRO A 40 -29.12 -5.53 -2.25
C PRO A 40 -29.30 -6.57 -1.13
N GLN A 41 -30.43 -7.30 -1.12
CA GLN A 41 -30.77 -8.21 -0.02
C GLN A 41 -29.77 -9.36 0.23
N SER A 42 -28.96 -9.74 -0.77
CA SER A 42 -27.86 -10.71 -0.65
C SER A 42 -26.76 -10.26 0.33
N HIS A 43 -26.67 -8.95 0.64
CA HIS A 43 -25.72 -8.42 1.62
C HIS A 43 -26.17 -8.55 3.08
N HIS A 44 -27.45 -8.87 3.36
CA HIS A 44 -27.94 -9.01 4.74
C HIS A 44 -27.40 -10.24 5.48
N VAL A 45 -26.88 -11.25 4.76
CA VAL A 45 -26.28 -12.47 5.34
C VAL A 45 -24.90 -12.20 5.96
N LYS A 46 -24.25 -11.08 5.64
CA LYS A 46 -22.88 -10.72 6.10
C LYS A 46 -22.86 -9.88 7.39
N ARG A 47 -23.95 -9.90 8.16
CA ARG A 47 -24.07 -9.13 9.41
C ARG A 47 -23.09 -9.65 10.46
N GLY A 48 -22.20 -8.78 10.94
CA GLY A 48 -21.28 -9.09 12.02
C GLY A 48 -19.86 -9.50 11.62
N THR A 49 -19.55 -9.57 10.32
CA THR A 49 -18.16 -9.77 9.88
C THR A 49 -17.30 -8.57 10.32
N PRO A 50 -16.16 -8.80 11.00
CA PRO A 50 -15.27 -7.73 11.42
C PRO A 50 -14.73 -6.90 10.25
N THR A 51 -14.58 -5.60 10.46
CA THR A 51 -13.92 -4.65 9.53
C THR A 51 -12.58 -4.19 10.10
N MET A 52 -11.79 -3.38 9.35
CA MET A 52 -10.41 -2.95 9.68
C MET A 52 -9.35 -4.04 9.50
N GLY A 53 -9.57 -4.98 8.58
CA GLY A 53 -8.58 -6.00 8.22
C GLY A 53 -7.26 -5.41 7.73
N GLY A 54 -7.26 -4.20 7.14
CA GLY A 54 -6.05 -3.50 6.72
C GLY A 54 -4.97 -3.34 7.78
N ILE A 55 -5.34 -3.36 9.07
CA ILE A 55 -4.39 -3.27 10.19
C ILE A 55 -3.35 -4.39 10.10
N ILE A 56 -3.77 -5.64 9.85
CA ILE A 56 -2.82 -6.76 9.78
C ILE A 56 -1.94 -6.68 8.54
N ILE A 57 -2.44 -6.12 7.44
CA ILE A 57 -1.66 -5.96 6.21
C ILE A 57 -0.53 -4.94 6.46
N ILE A 58 -0.85 -3.75 6.96
CA ILE A 58 0.15 -2.70 7.25
C ILE A 58 1.18 -3.22 8.26
N PHE A 59 0.71 -3.88 9.33
CA PHE A 59 1.59 -4.45 10.35
C PHE A 59 2.51 -5.54 9.78
N ALA A 60 1.96 -6.49 9.02
CA ALA A 60 2.74 -7.58 8.43
C ALA A 60 3.80 -7.05 7.47
N VAL A 61 3.46 -6.08 6.61
CA VAL A 61 4.41 -5.45 5.68
C VAL A 61 5.53 -4.75 6.44
N ALA A 62 5.21 -3.90 7.42
CA ALA A 62 6.21 -3.16 8.18
C ALA A 62 7.17 -4.11 8.92
N VAL A 63 6.63 -5.09 9.65
CA VAL A 63 7.45 -6.05 10.40
C VAL A 63 8.29 -6.93 9.46
N ALA A 64 7.71 -7.41 8.36
CA ALA A 64 8.45 -8.23 7.40
C ALA A 64 9.58 -7.45 6.71
N TYR A 65 9.31 -6.19 6.34
CA TYR A 65 10.30 -5.30 5.74
C TYR A 65 11.48 -5.07 6.70
N PHE A 66 11.22 -4.53 7.90
CA PHE A 66 12.28 -4.25 8.86
C PHE A 66 13.02 -5.51 9.33
N SER A 67 12.31 -6.61 9.57
CA SER A 67 12.96 -7.87 9.98
C SER A 67 13.86 -8.43 8.87
N THR A 68 13.46 -8.31 7.60
CA THR A 68 14.29 -8.68 6.45
C THR A 68 15.59 -7.87 6.43
N HIS A 69 15.50 -6.54 6.55
CA HIS A 69 16.69 -5.68 6.58
C HIS A 69 17.61 -5.97 7.78
N ILE A 70 17.05 -6.23 8.95
CA ILE A 70 17.82 -6.63 10.12
C ILE A 70 18.52 -7.97 9.89
N ILE A 71 17.87 -8.94 9.25
CA ILE A 71 18.47 -10.27 9.02
C ILE A 71 19.54 -10.23 7.94
N THR A 72 19.30 -9.52 6.84
CA THR A 72 20.23 -9.46 5.71
C THR A 72 21.31 -8.40 5.87
N GLN A 73 21.20 -7.54 6.90
CA GLN A 73 22.12 -6.44 7.18
C GLN A 73 22.26 -5.45 6.01
N VAL A 74 21.21 -5.36 5.17
CA VAL A 74 21.11 -4.39 4.07
C VAL A 74 20.46 -3.11 4.60
N SER A 75 21.02 -1.95 4.26
CA SER A 75 20.46 -0.66 4.65
C SER A 75 19.06 -0.44 4.07
N VAL A 76 18.19 0.13 4.87
CA VAL A 76 16.86 0.56 4.46
C VAL A 76 16.96 1.78 3.54
N SER A 77 16.31 1.76 2.39
CA SER A 77 16.31 2.89 1.46
C SER A 77 15.32 4.00 1.82
N ALA A 78 15.59 5.22 1.33
CA ALA A 78 14.66 6.34 1.45
C ALA A 78 13.39 6.10 0.63
N SER A 79 13.50 5.52 -0.57
CA SER A 79 12.37 5.23 -1.44
C SER A 79 11.35 4.33 -0.75
N ALA A 80 11.78 3.19 -0.23
CA ALA A 80 10.88 2.26 0.44
C ALA A 80 10.31 2.83 1.75
N LEU A 81 11.07 3.63 2.52
CA LEU A 81 10.53 4.32 3.70
C LEU A 81 9.46 5.35 3.37
N LEU A 82 9.61 6.09 2.26
CA LEU A 82 8.61 7.05 1.82
C LEU A 82 7.31 6.34 1.42
N VAL A 83 7.40 5.23 0.69
CA VAL A 83 6.23 4.41 0.32
C VAL A 83 5.57 3.80 1.55
N LEU A 84 6.36 3.19 2.46
CA LEU A 84 5.84 2.61 3.70
C LEU A 84 5.20 3.68 4.60
N GLY A 85 5.80 4.87 4.65
CA GLY A 85 5.25 6.05 5.31
C GLY A 85 3.90 6.47 4.71
N LEU A 86 3.83 6.60 3.39
CA LEU A 86 2.59 6.96 2.68
C LEU A 86 1.49 5.91 2.92
N MET A 87 1.81 4.63 2.75
CA MET A 87 0.91 3.50 3.03
C MET A 87 0.36 3.59 4.46
N THR A 88 1.24 3.77 5.44
CA THR A 88 0.86 3.83 6.85
C THR A 88 0.00 5.06 7.13
N SER A 89 0.36 6.23 6.60
CA SER A 89 -0.40 7.47 6.79
C SER A 89 -1.80 7.40 6.18
N LEU A 90 -1.96 6.87 4.97
CA LEU A 90 -3.28 6.68 4.37
C LEU A 90 -4.07 5.56 5.08
N GLY A 91 -3.37 4.54 5.58
CA GLY A 91 -3.95 3.53 6.46
C GLY A 91 -4.51 4.12 7.75
N VAL A 92 -3.84 5.11 8.35
CA VAL A 92 -4.36 5.84 9.52
C VAL A 92 -5.61 6.64 9.15
N VAL A 93 -5.65 7.32 7.99
CA VAL A 93 -6.87 8.01 7.52
C VAL A 93 -8.03 7.02 7.38
N GLY A 94 -7.78 5.85 6.77
CA GLY A 94 -8.78 4.80 6.61
C GLY A 94 -9.22 4.18 7.94
N PHE A 95 -8.28 3.97 8.87
CA PHE A 95 -8.58 3.49 10.22
C PHE A 95 -9.45 4.46 10.99
N LEU A 96 -9.17 5.77 10.92
CA LEU A 96 -10.01 6.78 11.55
C LEU A 96 -11.44 6.76 10.99
N ASP A 97 -11.59 6.55 9.68
CA ASP A 97 -12.90 6.41 9.05
C ASP A 97 -13.65 5.16 9.53
N ASP A 98 -13.02 3.99 9.45
CA ASP A 98 -13.60 2.71 9.89
C ASP A 98 -13.93 2.73 11.38
N TYR A 99 -13.03 3.26 12.21
CA TYR A 99 -13.25 3.39 13.65
C TYR A 99 -14.44 4.28 13.96
N LEU A 100 -14.59 5.42 13.27
CA LEU A 100 -15.72 6.32 13.47
C LEU A 100 -17.05 5.69 13.05
N LYS A 101 -17.09 4.91 11.96
CA LYS A 101 -18.28 4.14 11.53
C LYS A 101 -18.74 3.21 12.66
N VAL A 102 -17.80 2.44 13.22
CA VAL A 102 -18.07 1.48 14.29
C VAL A 102 -18.44 2.16 15.60
N ALA A 103 -17.66 3.16 16.05
CA ALA A 103 -17.88 3.85 17.31
C ALA A 103 -19.21 4.61 17.35
N ARG A 104 -19.62 5.20 16.21
CA ARG A 104 -20.89 5.94 16.11
C ARG A 104 -22.09 5.06 15.78
N LYS A 105 -21.88 3.77 15.47
CA LYS A 105 -22.90 2.83 14.96
C LYS A 105 -23.67 3.41 13.76
N LYS A 106 -22.96 4.14 12.89
CA LYS A 106 -23.50 4.75 11.67
C LYS A 106 -22.74 4.20 10.48
N SER A 107 -23.40 4.13 9.33
CA SER A 107 -22.78 3.74 8.08
C SER A 107 -21.74 4.74 7.56
N LEU A 108 -21.80 6.00 8.02
CA LEU A 108 -20.91 7.08 7.62
C LEU A 108 -19.85 7.37 8.69
N GLY A 109 -18.59 7.40 8.27
CA GLY A 109 -17.42 7.71 9.10
C GLY A 109 -17.01 9.18 9.01
N LEU A 110 -15.81 9.42 8.48
CA LEU A 110 -15.33 10.73 8.07
C LEU A 110 -16.19 11.28 6.93
N THR A 111 -16.30 12.60 6.88
CA THR A 111 -16.86 13.26 5.69
C THR A 111 -15.91 13.08 4.51
N GLY A 112 -16.44 13.00 3.28
CA GLY A 112 -15.60 12.88 2.08
C GLY A 112 -14.53 13.98 1.99
N ARG A 113 -14.85 15.21 2.43
CA ARG A 113 -13.88 16.32 2.49
C ARG A 113 -12.73 16.06 3.47
N GLN A 114 -13.00 15.51 4.65
CA GLN A 114 -11.97 15.16 5.62
C GLN A 114 -11.06 14.04 5.10
N LYS A 115 -11.65 13.03 4.45
CA LYS A 115 -10.91 11.92 3.84
C LYS A 115 -9.96 12.40 2.73
N ILE A 116 -10.48 13.21 1.80
CA ILE A 116 -9.67 13.81 0.73
C ILE A 116 -8.60 14.73 1.30
N LEU A 117 -8.92 15.56 2.31
CA LEU A 117 -7.93 16.44 2.93
C LEU A 117 -6.75 15.65 3.53
N GLY A 118 -7.03 14.54 4.20
CA GLY A 118 -5.99 13.64 4.72
C GLY A 118 -5.13 13.04 3.62
N GLN A 119 -5.75 12.56 2.54
CA GLN A 119 -5.01 12.04 1.38
C GLN A 119 -4.13 13.11 0.73
N VAL A 120 -4.67 14.31 0.49
CA VAL A 120 -3.93 15.44 -0.10
C VAL A 120 -2.73 15.83 0.78
N LEU A 121 -2.93 15.91 2.10
CA LEU A 121 -1.88 16.25 3.04
C LEU A 121 -0.72 15.24 2.98
N PHE A 122 -1.01 13.95 3.15
CA PHE A 122 0.04 12.93 3.19
C PHE A 122 0.68 12.68 1.83
N SER A 123 -0.07 12.81 0.73
CA SER A 123 0.49 12.73 -0.63
C SER A 123 1.40 13.93 -0.94
N GLY A 124 1.06 15.12 -0.45
CA GLY A 124 1.90 16.31 -0.58
C GLY A 124 3.21 16.19 0.21
N ILE A 125 3.15 15.63 1.43
CA ILE A 125 4.34 15.31 2.23
C ILE A 125 5.22 14.29 1.50
N PHE A 126 4.63 13.20 1.01
CA PHE A 126 5.34 12.19 0.22
C PHE A 126 6.02 12.79 -1.01
N GLY A 127 5.31 13.58 -1.81
CA GLY A 127 5.87 14.21 -3.00
C GLY A 127 6.96 15.25 -2.70
N PHE A 128 6.80 16.03 -1.63
CA PHE A 128 7.83 16.99 -1.20
C PHE A 128 9.12 16.30 -0.79
N PHE A 129 9.03 15.26 0.06
CA PHE A 129 10.21 14.54 0.54
C PHE A 129 10.81 13.62 -0.54
N GLY A 130 10.00 13.04 -1.42
CA GLY A 130 10.49 12.23 -2.55
C GLY A 130 11.38 12.99 -3.52
N LEU A 131 11.32 14.33 -3.54
CA LEU A 131 12.21 15.18 -4.34
C LEU A 131 13.47 15.66 -3.57
N ARG A 132 13.64 15.30 -2.29
CA ARG A 132 14.61 15.95 -1.39
C ARG A 132 15.66 15.03 -0.76
N PHE A 133 15.69 13.75 -1.13
CA PHE A 133 16.59 12.77 -0.52
C PHE A 133 17.69 12.23 -1.45
N PRO A 134 18.32 13.00 -2.37
CA PRO A 134 19.22 12.44 -3.39
C PRO A 134 20.30 11.52 -2.81
N ASP A 135 20.60 10.44 -3.53
CA ASP A 135 21.69 9.53 -3.19
C ASP A 135 23.06 10.13 -3.57
N GLU A 136 24.14 9.37 -3.42
CA GLU A 136 25.49 9.79 -3.81
C GLU A 136 25.61 10.13 -5.30
N SER A 137 24.73 9.57 -6.14
CA SER A 137 24.65 9.83 -7.58
C SER A 137 23.77 11.03 -7.93
N GLY A 138 23.17 11.69 -6.92
CA GLY A 138 22.26 12.82 -7.10
C GLY A 138 20.82 12.44 -7.47
N LEU A 139 20.48 11.15 -7.47
CA LEU A 139 19.16 10.64 -7.84
C LEU A 139 18.22 10.68 -6.63
N ALA A 140 17.14 11.46 -6.70
CA ALA A 140 16.09 11.45 -5.69
C ALA A 140 15.10 10.29 -5.91
N PRO A 141 14.33 9.87 -4.89
CA PRO A 141 13.30 8.83 -5.05
C PRO A 141 12.26 9.14 -6.13
N LEU A 142 11.96 10.44 -6.33
CA LEU A 142 11.07 10.91 -7.38
C LEU A 142 11.81 11.81 -8.36
N SER A 143 11.46 11.66 -9.64
CA SER A 143 11.94 12.53 -10.73
C SER A 143 11.04 13.75 -10.91
N SER A 144 11.63 14.89 -11.28
CA SER A 144 10.88 16.07 -11.73
C SER A 144 10.63 16.07 -13.23
N GLN A 145 11.17 15.10 -13.95
CA GLN A 145 10.93 14.96 -15.38
C GLN A 145 9.57 14.30 -15.62
N LEU A 146 8.88 14.73 -16.66
CA LEU A 146 7.68 14.04 -17.10
C LEU A 146 8.09 12.66 -17.64
N SER A 147 7.57 11.61 -17.02
CA SER A 147 7.90 10.22 -17.38
C SER A 147 6.76 9.55 -18.12
N THR A 148 7.11 8.69 -19.08
CA THR A 148 6.17 7.79 -19.76
C THR A 148 6.62 6.34 -19.56
N VAL A 149 7.33 5.77 -20.53
CA VAL A 149 8.13 4.55 -20.36
C VAL A 149 9.50 4.90 -19.78
N ARG A 150 9.99 6.12 -20.05
CA ARG A 150 11.21 6.72 -19.51
C ARG A 150 11.00 8.21 -19.32
N ASP A 151 11.90 8.82 -18.54
CA ASP A 151 11.93 10.26 -18.33
C ASP A 151 12.15 10.98 -19.67
N THR A 152 11.30 11.97 -19.92
CA THR A 152 11.40 12.85 -21.09
C THR A 152 12.26 14.07 -20.76
N SER A 153 12.65 14.84 -21.77
CA SER A 153 13.40 16.10 -21.57
C SER A 153 12.59 17.22 -20.93
N ILE A 154 11.30 17.00 -20.68
CA ILE A 154 10.39 18.00 -20.12
C ILE A 154 10.49 17.97 -18.59
N ALA A 155 11.22 18.92 -18.03
CA ALA A 155 11.28 19.13 -16.59
C ALA A 155 10.06 19.93 -16.10
N LEU A 156 9.34 19.37 -15.14
CA LEU A 156 8.21 20.02 -14.48
C LEU A 156 8.67 20.79 -13.25
N GLY A 157 8.03 21.92 -12.96
CA GLY A 157 8.27 22.65 -11.72
C GLY A 157 7.82 21.85 -10.50
N THR A 158 8.54 21.96 -9.38
CA THR A 158 8.29 21.20 -8.14
C THR A 158 6.82 21.22 -7.69
N VAL A 159 6.16 22.38 -7.78
CA VAL A 159 4.74 22.50 -7.41
C VAL A 159 3.83 21.66 -8.31
N VAL A 160 4.11 21.65 -9.62
CA VAL A 160 3.33 20.86 -10.60
C VAL A 160 3.51 19.37 -10.35
N VAL A 161 4.75 18.93 -10.07
CA VAL A 161 5.06 17.54 -9.72
C VAL A 161 4.31 17.11 -8.46
N ILE A 162 4.31 17.94 -7.41
CA ILE A 162 3.59 17.64 -6.16
C ILE A 162 2.08 17.56 -6.40
N ILE A 163 1.49 18.47 -7.18
CA ILE A 163 0.07 18.42 -7.55
C ILE A 163 -0.25 17.13 -8.31
N TRP A 164 0.63 16.74 -9.24
CA TRP A 164 0.47 15.50 -10.00
C TRP A 164 0.52 14.26 -9.10
N ILE A 165 1.46 14.20 -8.16
CA ILE A 165 1.56 13.12 -7.16
C ILE A 165 0.31 13.07 -6.29
N ILE A 166 -0.18 14.21 -5.80
CA ILE A 166 -1.43 14.27 -5.03
C ILE A 166 -2.58 13.67 -5.84
N LEU A 167 -2.69 14.02 -7.12
CA LEU A 167 -3.72 13.47 -8.01
C LEU A 167 -3.59 11.96 -8.16
N MET A 168 -2.39 11.45 -8.46
CA MET A 168 -2.16 10.00 -8.61
C MET A 168 -2.48 9.23 -7.33
N VAL A 169 -1.96 9.67 -6.19
CA VAL A 169 -2.16 8.97 -4.91
C VAL A 169 -3.63 9.02 -4.49
N THR A 170 -4.29 10.18 -4.57
CA THR A 170 -5.72 10.29 -4.24
C THR A 170 -6.57 9.44 -5.19
N ALA A 171 -6.30 9.46 -6.50
CA ALA A 171 -7.03 8.65 -7.47
C ALA A 171 -6.87 7.14 -7.21
N THR A 172 -5.63 6.66 -7.05
CA THR A 172 -5.36 5.23 -6.82
C THR A 172 -5.91 4.77 -5.46
N SER A 173 -5.75 5.56 -4.40
CA SER A 173 -6.29 5.25 -3.07
C SER A 173 -7.81 5.09 -3.07
N ASN A 174 -8.53 6.00 -3.76
CA ASN A 174 -9.98 5.87 -3.90
C ASN A 174 -10.38 4.77 -4.90
N GLY A 175 -9.58 4.52 -5.94
CA GLY A 175 -9.81 3.42 -6.88
C GLY A 175 -9.75 2.05 -6.21
N VAL A 176 -8.76 1.82 -5.34
CA VAL A 176 -8.67 0.58 -4.55
C VAL A 176 -9.83 0.46 -3.56
N ASN A 177 -10.23 1.56 -2.91
CA ASN A 177 -11.40 1.59 -2.02
C ASN A 177 -12.70 1.26 -2.74
N LEU A 178 -12.88 1.72 -3.98
CA LEU A 178 -14.03 1.35 -4.82
C LEU A 178 -13.99 -0.13 -5.23
N THR A 179 -12.79 -0.68 -5.45
CA THR A 179 -12.60 -2.08 -5.83
C THR A 179 -12.85 -3.04 -4.66
N ASP A 180 -12.71 -2.59 -3.40
CA ASP A 180 -12.96 -3.37 -2.17
C ASP A 180 -14.47 -3.53 -1.86
N GLY A 181 -15.28 -3.78 -2.89
CA GLY A 181 -16.72 -4.01 -2.79
C GLY A 181 -17.14 -5.48 -2.77
N LEU A 182 -16.22 -6.41 -3.08
CA LEU A 182 -16.45 -7.85 -3.15
C LEU A 182 -15.35 -8.62 -2.41
N ASP A 183 -15.72 -9.77 -1.84
CA ASP A 183 -14.84 -10.64 -1.06
C ASP A 183 -13.60 -11.05 -1.88
N GLY A 184 -12.41 -10.62 -1.45
CA GLY A 184 -11.14 -10.96 -2.08
C GLY A 184 -10.80 -10.18 -3.35
N LEU A 185 -11.67 -9.31 -3.87
CA LEU A 185 -11.42 -8.65 -5.17
C LEU A 185 -10.24 -7.68 -5.13
N ALA A 186 -10.28 -6.68 -4.23
CA ALA A 186 -9.20 -5.71 -4.10
C ALA A 186 -7.89 -6.37 -3.67
N THR A 187 -7.94 -7.27 -2.68
CA THR A 187 -6.76 -8.01 -2.21
C THR A 187 -6.14 -8.86 -3.32
N GLY A 188 -6.95 -9.60 -4.08
CA GLY A 188 -6.48 -10.45 -5.18
C GLY A 188 -5.86 -9.65 -6.31
N ALA A 189 -6.48 -8.53 -6.70
CA ALA A 189 -5.91 -7.60 -7.67
C ALA A 189 -4.57 -7.02 -7.18
N ALA A 190 -4.50 -6.61 -5.90
CA ALA A 190 -3.28 -6.07 -5.30
C ALA A 190 -2.13 -7.09 -5.31
N VAL A 191 -2.38 -8.37 -5.01
CA VAL A 191 -1.36 -9.44 -5.11
C VAL A 191 -0.76 -9.46 -6.52
N MET A 192 -1.59 -9.49 -7.55
CA MET A 192 -1.11 -9.54 -8.94
C MET A 192 -0.29 -8.30 -9.31
N THR A 193 -0.72 -7.12 -8.89
CA THR A 193 0.00 -5.86 -9.17
C THR A 193 1.34 -5.80 -8.45
N PHE A 194 1.42 -6.19 -7.18
CA PHE A 194 2.70 -6.20 -6.46
C PHE A 194 3.66 -7.27 -6.97
N LEU A 195 3.17 -8.42 -7.43
CA LEU A 195 4.01 -9.39 -8.14
C LEU A 195 4.63 -8.78 -9.42
N ALA A 196 3.87 -7.96 -10.15
CA ALA A 196 4.41 -7.23 -11.31
C ALA A 196 5.48 -6.22 -10.87
N PHE A 197 5.28 -5.48 -9.78
CA PHE A 197 6.29 -4.54 -9.27
C PHE A 197 7.57 -5.23 -8.76
N ILE A 198 7.48 -6.43 -8.20
CA ILE A 198 8.67 -7.23 -7.88
C ILE A 198 9.48 -7.50 -9.16
N LEU A 199 8.82 -7.93 -10.23
CA LEU A 199 9.48 -8.21 -11.52
C LEU A 199 10.11 -6.95 -12.12
N ILE A 200 9.40 -5.82 -12.08
CA ILE A 200 9.90 -4.52 -12.56
C ILE A 200 11.16 -4.10 -11.77
N GLY A 201 11.10 -4.08 -10.43
CA GLY A 201 12.23 -3.66 -9.61
C GLY A 201 13.46 -4.58 -9.73
N VAL A 202 13.24 -5.90 -9.85
CA VAL A 202 14.34 -6.85 -10.13
C VAL A 202 14.93 -6.61 -11.52
N TRP A 203 14.09 -6.35 -12.52
CA TRP A 203 14.54 -6.06 -13.87
C TRP A 203 15.39 -4.79 -13.92
N GLU A 204 14.89 -3.69 -13.35
CA GLU A 204 15.60 -2.40 -13.30
C GLU A 204 16.93 -2.51 -12.53
N PHE A 205 16.94 -3.23 -11.41
CA PHE A 205 18.17 -3.47 -10.64
C PHE A 205 19.23 -4.22 -11.47
N ARG A 206 18.82 -5.26 -12.21
CA ARG A 206 19.74 -6.05 -13.04
C ARG A 206 20.13 -5.34 -14.33
N GLN A 207 19.33 -4.39 -14.79
CA GLN A 207 19.54 -3.62 -16.01
C GLN A 207 20.04 -2.19 -15.74
N GLY A 208 20.56 -1.92 -14.54
CA GLY A 208 20.98 -0.59 -14.11
C GLY A 208 22.26 -0.08 -14.78
N CYS A 209 22.34 1.23 -15.03
CA CYS A 209 23.48 1.88 -15.69
C CYS A 209 24.77 1.82 -14.87
N ALA A 210 24.69 1.60 -13.56
CA ALA A 210 25.85 1.37 -12.72
C ALA A 210 26.56 0.04 -13.04
N THR A 211 25.81 -0.95 -13.55
CA THR A 211 26.32 -2.30 -13.83
C THR A 211 26.47 -2.61 -15.31
N LEU A 212 25.68 -1.97 -16.17
CA LEU A 212 25.67 -2.20 -17.61
C LEU A 212 26.10 -0.96 -18.37
N ASN A 213 27.10 -1.12 -19.23
CA ASN A 213 27.51 -0.10 -20.18
C ASN A 213 26.70 -0.25 -21.49
N SER A 214 25.41 0.06 -21.42
CA SER A 214 24.46 -0.03 -22.55
C SER A 214 23.64 1.25 -22.64
N PRO A 215 23.33 1.77 -23.83
CA PRO A 215 22.52 2.97 -23.99
C PRO A 215 21.08 2.83 -23.45
N ASN A 216 20.61 1.59 -23.24
CA ASN A 216 19.26 1.29 -22.78
C ASN A 216 19.18 0.89 -21.29
N CYS A 217 20.23 1.12 -20.52
CA CYS A 217 20.25 0.84 -19.08
C CYS A 217 19.25 1.73 -18.31
N TYR A 218 18.97 1.38 -17.05
CA TYR A 218 18.04 2.12 -16.19
C TYR A 218 18.79 2.97 -15.15
N VAL A 219 18.29 4.18 -14.94
CA VAL A 219 18.74 5.11 -13.89
C VAL A 219 17.59 5.27 -12.91
N VAL A 220 17.46 4.29 -12.02
CA VAL A 220 16.38 4.24 -11.02
C VAL A 220 17.00 4.09 -9.65
N ARG A 221 16.47 4.84 -8.70
CA ARG A 221 16.95 4.83 -7.32
C ARG A 221 16.27 3.72 -6.51
N ASP A 222 17.08 2.92 -5.83
CA ASP A 222 16.65 1.85 -4.91
C ASP A 222 15.67 0.79 -5.50
N PRO A 223 15.79 0.35 -6.77
CA PRO A 223 14.78 -0.53 -7.41
C PRO A 223 14.67 -1.91 -6.75
N LEU A 224 15.79 -2.44 -6.22
CA LEU A 224 15.78 -3.71 -5.50
C LEU A 224 15.00 -3.61 -4.19
N ASP A 225 15.12 -2.50 -3.48
CA ASP A 225 14.49 -2.34 -2.17
C ASP A 225 12.98 -2.10 -2.30
N LEU A 226 12.55 -1.39 -3.35
CA LEU A 226 11.14 -1.31 -3.73
C LEU A 226 10.57 -2.69 -4.13
N ALA A 227 11.37 -3.57 -4.75
CA ALA A 227 10.96 -4.95 -5.00
C ALA A 227 10.82 -5.76 -3.70
N VAL A 228 11.65 -5.52 -2.68
CA VAL A 228 11.52 -6.15 -1.35
C VAL A 228 10.22 -5.70 -0.66
N LEU A 229 9.93 -4.40 -0.67
CA LEU A 229 8.67 -3.85 -0.14
C LEU A 229 7.45 -4.42 -0.89
N SER A 230 7.53 -4.50 -2.23
CA SER A 230 6.49 -5.09 -3.07
C SER A 230 6.26 -6.57 -2.76
N ALA A 231 7.32 -7.34 -2.47
CA ALA A 231 7.19 -8.72 -2.03
C ALA A 231 6.51 -8.84 -0.68
N GLY A 232 6.84 -7.96 0.27
CA GLY A 232 6.13 -7.86 1.55
C GLY A 232 4.64 -7.56 1.34
N LEU A 233 4.30 -6.62 0.47
CA LEU A 233 2.90 -6.28 0.13
C LEU A 233 2.17 -7.45 -0.51
N ALA A 234 2.76 -8.11 -1.51
CA ALA A 234 2.21 -9.29 -2.14
C ALA A 234 1.97 -10.40 -1.11
N GLY A 235 2.97 -10.71 -0.27
CA GLY A 235 2.87 -11.72 0.78
C GLY A 235 1.78 -11.41 1.81
N ALA A 236 1.73 -10.18 2.34
CA ALA A 236 0.71 -9.76 3.30
C ALA A 236 -0.70 -9.85 2.70
N CYS A 237 -0.88 -9.41 1.45
CA CYS A 237 -2.15 -9.54 0.74
C CYS A 237 -2.53 -11.00 0.51
N THR A 238 -1.60 -11.88 0.12
CA THR A 238 -1.86 -13.32 -0.05
C THR A 238 -2.29 -13.97 1.27
N GLY A 239 -1.60 -13.67 2.38
CA GLY A 239 -1.96 -14.19 3.70
C GLY A 239 -3.33 -13.69 4.17
N PHE A 240 -3.66 -12.44 3.87
CA PHE A 240 -4.97 -11.84 4.20
C PHE A 240 -6.09 -12.43 3.33
N LEU A 241 -5.82 -12.66 2.04
CA LEU A 241 -6.76 -13.21 1.08
C LEU A 241 -7.31 -14.57 1.53
N TRP A 242 -6.53 -15.39 2.23
CA TRP A 242 -7.01 -16.66 2.81
C TRP A 242 -8.25 -16.49 3.71
N TRP A 243 -8.34 -15.36 4.41
CA TRP A 243 -9.44 -15.04 5.33
C TRP A 243 -10.50 -14.12 4.71
N ASN A 244 -10.15 -13.45 3.60
CA ASN A 244 -10.99 -12.48 2.92
C ASN A 244 -11.65 -13.05 1.64
N ALA A 245 -11.18 -14.19 1.12
CA ALA A 245 -11.80 -14.90 0.01
C ALA A 245 -13.22 -15.35 0.34
N SER A 246 -14.08 -15.43 -0.67
CA SER A 246 -15.50 -15.76 -0.50
C SER A 246 -15.68 -17.17 0.11
N PRO A 247 -16.49 -17.32 1.18
CA PRO A 247 -17.15 -16.27 1.97
C PRO A 247 -16.21 -15.57 2.97
N ALA A 248 -16.14 -14.23 2.94
CA ALA A 248 -15.18 -13.46 3.75
C ALA A 248 -15.44 -13.56 5.27
N LYS A 249 -14.37 -13.81 6.03
CA LYS A 249 -14.35 -13.81 7.51
C LYS A 249 -13.89 -12.49 8.11
N ILE A 250 -13.29 -11.62 7.30
CA ILE A 250 -12.88 -10.26 7.65
C ILE A 250 -12.91 -9.38 6.40
N PHE A 251 -13.32 -8.12 6.58
CA PHE A 251 -13.25 -7.10 5.55
C PHE A 251 -12.00 -6.24 5.71
N MET A 252 -11.41 -5.86 4.58
CA MET A 252 -10.23 -5.01 4.56
C MET A 252 -10.54 -3.62 5.15
N GLY A 253 -11.66 -3.04 4.74
CA GLY A 253 -12.12 -1.73 5.21
C GLY A 253 -11.30 -0.58 4.60
N ASP A 254 -11.71 0.65 4.89
CA ASP A 254 -11.01 1.84 4.41
C ASP A 254 -9.54 1.86 4.89
N THR A 255 -9.27 1.29 6.06
CA THR A 255 -7.92 1.10 6.61
C THR A 255 -6.97 0.44 5.61
N GLY A 256 -7.38 -0.68 5.01
CA GLY A 256 -6.52 -1.42 4.11
C GLY A 256 -6.59 -0.90 2.69
N SER A 257 -7.77 -0.53 2.21
CA SER A 257 -7.91 -0.11 0.82
C SER A 257 -7.18 1.21 0.54
N LEU A 258 -7.23 2.17 1.47
CA LEU A 258 -6.51 3.44 1.30
C LEU A 258 -5.00 3.25 1.42
N ALA A 259 -4.55 2.39 2.33
CA ALA A 259 -3.15 2.04 2.51
C ALA A 259 -2.58 1.36 1.26
N LEU A 260 -3.25 0.35 0.72
CA LEU A 260 -2.82 -0.38 -0.47
C LEU A 260 -2.79 0.52 -1.71
N GLY A 261 -3.79 1.39 -1.89
CA GLY A 261 -3.74 2.35 -3.00
C GLY A 261 -2.66 3.42 -2.82
N GLY A 262 -2.31 3.78 -1.59
CA GLY A 262 -1.13 4.61 -1.30
C GLY A 262 0.18 3.91 -1.65
N ALA A 263 0.33 2.65 -1.27
CA ALA A 263 1.50 1.84 -1.62
C ALA A 263 1.64 1.66 -3.13
N LEU A 264 0.54 1.33 -3.83
CA LEU A 264 0.50 1.18 -5.29
C LEU A 264 0.85 2.44 -6.06
N ALA A 265 0.47 3.61 -5.55
CA ALA A 265 0.81 4.89 -6.19
C ALA A 265 2.21 5.41 -5.81
N GLY A 266 2.76 4.94 -4.69
CA GLY A 266 4.07 5.33 -4.21
C GLY A 266 5.21 4.54 -4.85
N ILE A 267 4.95 3.29 -5.24
CA ILE A 267 5.85 2.44 -6.04
C ILE A 267 5.76 2.85 -7.50
#